data_AF-A0A2M9Q7D7-F1
#
_entry.id   AF-A0A2M9Q7D7-F1
#
_cell.length_a   1.000
_cell.length_b   1.000
_cell.length_c   1.000
_cell.angle_alpha   90.00
_cell.angle_beta   90.00
_cell.angle_gamma   90.00
#
_symmetry.space_group_name_H-M   'P 1'
#
loop_
_entity.id
_entity.type
_entity.pdbx_description
1 polymer ?
#
loop_
_entity_poly.entity_id
_entity_poly.type
_entity_poly.pdbx_seq_one_letter_code
_entity_poly.pdbx_strand_id
1 'polypeptide(L)' 'MAKDDVIEVEGTVVETLPNAMFKVELENGHVILAHVSGK' A
#
# COMPACT_ATOMS: atom_id res chain seq x y z
N MET A 1 1.89 -25.69 -3.19
CA MET A 1 0.79 -24.94 -3.81
C MET A 1 0.70 -23.62 -3.07
N ALA A 2 1.36 -22.59 -3.58
CA ALA A 2 1.32 -21.25 -3.00
C ALA A 2 1.40 -20.30 -4.19
N LYS A 3 0.24 -20.05 -4.81
CA LYS A 3 0.08 -18.94 -5.74
C LYS A 3 -0.56 -17.83 -4.91
N ASP A 4 0.26 -17.13 -4.15
CA ASP A 4 -0.13 -15.80 -3.71
C ASP A 4 0.05 -14.90 -4.93
N ASP A 5 -1.01 -14.79 -5.73
CA ASP A 5 -1.08 -13.83 -6.83
C ASP A 5 -1.10 -12.43 -6.19
N VAL A 6 0.09 -11.83 -6.06
CA VAL A 6 0.24 -10.47 -5.56
C VAL A 6 -0.19 -9.51 -6.66
N ILE A 7 -1.12 -8.62 -6.34
CA ILE A 7 -1.56 -7.59 -7.27
C ILE A 7 -0.72 -6.35 -7.02
N GLU A 8 0.13 -6.01 -7.98
CA GLU A 8 0.91 -4.77 -7.97
C GLU A 8 0.05 -3.65 -8.52
N VAL A 9 -0.10 -2.58 -7.75
CA VAL A 9 -0.89 -1.40 -8.14
C VAL A 9 -0.11 -0.15 -7.77
N GLU A 10 -0.17 0.85 -8.64
CA GLU A 10 0.38 2.17 -8.37
C GLU A 10 -0.60 3.00 -7.52
N GLY A 11 -0.06 3.76 -6.59
CA GLY A 11 -0.84 4.63 -5.72
C GLY A 11 0.00 5.78 -5.19
N THR A 12 -0.66 6.86 -4.80
CA THR A 12 -0.02 8.07 -4.28
C THR A 12 -0.10 8.11 -2.76
N VAL A 13 1.04 8.34 -2.10
CA VAL A 13 1.07 8.52 -0.65
C VAL A 13 0.42 9.85 -0.30
N VAL A 14 -0.69 9.81 0.43
CA VAL A 14 -1.45 11.00 0.86
C VAL A 14 -1.11 11.42 2.29
N GLU A 15 -0.88 10.46 3.21
CA GLU A 15 -0.52 10.77 4.60
C GLU A 15 0.48 9.75 5.16
N THR A 16 1.39 10.23 6.01
CA THR A 16 2.34 9.40 6.77
C THR A 16 1.83 9.16 8.19
N LEU A 17 1.79 7.90 8.63
CA LEU A 17 1.33 7.51 9.97
C LEU A 17 2.51 7.04 10.85
N PRO A 18 2.36 7.08 12.18
CA PRO A 18 3.28 6.42 13.10
C PRO A 18 3.41 4.91 12.77
N ASN A 19 4.55 4.31 13.13
CA ASN A 19 4.89 2.89 12.85
C ASN A 19 5.16 2.55 11.38
N ALA A 20 5.63 3.51 10.58
CA ALA A 20 5.97 3.30 9.16
C ALA A 20 4.79 2.76 8.32
N MET A 21 3.57 3.17 8.68
CA MET A 21 2.37 3.00 7.87
C MET A 21 2.12 4.26 7.06
N PHE A 22 1.53 4.09 5.88
CA PHE A 22 1.26 5.15 4.93
C PHE A 22 -0.16 4.98 4.42
N LYS A 23 -0.93 6.06 4.40
CA LYS A 23 -2.17 6.07 3.62
C LYS A 23 -1.78 6.30 2.17
N VAL A 24 -2.16 5.35 1.32
CA VAL A 24 -1.95 5.40 -0.11
C VAL A 24 -3.31 5.48 -0.77
N GLU A 25 -3.50 6.48 -1.60
CA GLU A 25 -4.67 6.61 -2.45
C GLU A 25 -4.35 5.97 -3.80
N LEU A 26 -5.11 4.95 -4.16
CA LEU A 26 -5.05 4.29 -5.46
C LEU A 26 -5.73 5.19 -6.49
N GLU A 27 -5.32 5.09 -7.76
CA GLU A 27 -5.94 5.84 -8.87
C GLU A 27 -7.45 5.59 -9.02
N ASN A 28 -7.91 4.47 -8.45
CA ASN A 28 -9.29 4.01 -8.39
C ASN A 28 -10.15 4.85 -7.41
N GLY A 29 -9.56 5.78 -6.66
CA GLY A 29 -10.20 6.56 -5.60
C GLY A 29 -10.34 5.83 -4.26
N HIS A 30 -9.65 4.70 -4.11
CA HIS A 30 -9.63 3.92 -2.87
C HIS A 30 -8.42 4.28 -2.02
N VAL A 31 -8.65 4.60 -0.75
CA VAL A 31 -7.56 4.83 0.22
C VAL A 31 -7.28 3.54 0.96
N ILE A 32 -6.04 3.09 0.88
CA ILE A 32 -5.54 1.89 1.57
C ILE A 32 -4.44 2.26 2.57
N LEU A 33 -4.21 1.37 3.53
CA LEU A 33 -3.09 1.45 4.45
C LEU A 33 -1.97 0.54 3.93
N ALA A 34 -0.87 1.15 3.55
CA ALA A 34 0.36 0.46 3.16
C ALA A 34 1.38 0.50 4.30
N HIS A 35 2.29 -0.47 4.32
CA HIS A 35 3.47 -0.47 5.20
C HIS A 35 4.71 -0.61 4.33
N VAL A 36 5.85 -0.11 4.83
CA VAL A 36 7.13 -0.33 4.13
C VAL A 36 7.51 -1.79 4.26
N SER A 37 7.78 -2.45 3.14
CA SER A 37 8.41 -3.77 3.17
C SER A 37 9.83 -3.62 3.71
N GLY A 38 10.12 -4.26 4.85
CA GLY A 38 11.48 -4.41 5.35
C GLY A 38 12.27 -5.36 4.45
N LYS A 39 13.60 -5.26 4.48
CA LYS A 39 14.50 -6.20 3.80
C LYS A 39 14.45 -7.59 4.44
#